data_AF-A0A7Y4VRX2-F1
#
_entry.id   AF-A0A7Y4VRX2-F1
#
_cell.length_a   1.000
_cell.length_b   1.000
_cell.length_c   1.000
_cell.angle_alpha   90.00
_cell.angle_beta   90.00
_cell.angle_gamma   90.00
#
_symmetry.space_group_name_H-M   'P 1'
#
loop_
_entity.id
_entity.type
_entity.pdbx_description
1 polymer ?
#
loop_
_entity_poly.entity_id
_entity_poly.type
_entity_poly.pdbx_seq_one_letter_code
_entity_poly.pdbx_strand_id
1 'polypeptide(L)'
;MPSGTDPHWKRLGRDVKTPAGSAFILLVAVFGGVVGVSPVRAQNDEDDASRTERGGDAGETADPPPMTQEVATRAMRQFDAFGEQLKRLGDWNQYADDLDGLFEDIWKKNNWNSEPDQFAKRLMREVERIPPWQVTERLDRFTDLLGERYQFNMVQRTKFKTRVYAESFGLILGHSDVIAKQLREFVERESSGGPITPEMVRRWTEESEPLMQDMLTRVERLADSARSSMKPEQAKLFDQDYERFFRRMDYIHQLRNKWRHGKWEPADWGAFGGATAKSDAPGAEQQPAAPMGEVPAGIDPKAPRVVEAERRMNVVRSYVAEDASSWGRWVQWFVAVYELDAGQRDAIQSILTELEARAGRFRTQHEQELVAVQPADRESSEAFQPLRDMFEELKTRSMALLTERQRATSVVPSEPIVDEAGAAQPVKPRPKKD
;
A
#
# COMPACT_ATOMS: atom_id res chain seq x y z
N MET A 1 2.70 58.63 -38.12
CA MET A 1 2.38 57.35 -38.79
C MET A 1 3.60 56.97 -39.62
N PRO A 2 4.14 55.75 -39.44
CA PRO A 2 3.64 54.64 -40.25
C PRO A 2 3.20 53.42 -39.43
N SER A 3 2.46 52.55 -40.10
CA SER A 3 1.91 51.27 -39.64
C SER A 3 2.90 50.12 -39.82
N GLY A 4 2.91 49.14 -38.90
CA GLY A 4 3.64 47.88 -39.11
C GLY A 4 3.95 47.09 -37.83
N THR A 5 2.94 46.53 -37.18
CA THR A 5 3.14 45.54 -36.09
C THR A 5 2.37 44.26 -36.41
N ASP A 6 3.14 43.22 -36.73
CA ASP A 6 2.67 41.85 -36.99
C ASP A 6 2.51 41.09 -35.65
N PRO A 7 1.32 40.54 -35.33
CA PRO A 7 1.08 39.90 -34.03
C PRO A 7 1.43 38.39 -34.05
N HIS A 8 2.62 38.09 -33.54
CA HIS A 8 3.29 36.79 -33.59
C HIS A 8 2.71 35.67 -32.67
N TRP A 9 1.40 35.66 -32.35
CA TRP A 9 0.80 34.77 -31.34
C TRP A 9 0.22 33.43 -31.86
N LYS A 10 0.27 33.16 -33.17
CA LYS A 10 -0.18 31.86 -33.73
C LYS A 10 0.93 30.81 -33.80
N ARG A 11 1.35 30.27 -32.64
CA ARG A 11 1.91 28.91 -32.49
C ARG A 11 2.19 28.57 -31.02
N LEU A 12 1.24 27.89 -30.38
CA LEU A 12 1.50 26.92 -29.28
C LEU A 12 0.24 26.06 -29.09
N GLY A 13 -0.12 25.31 -30.14
CA GLY A 13 -1.04 24.19 -30.00
C GLY A 13 -0.29 23.01 -29.39
N ARG A 14 -0.49 22.77 -28.09
CA ARG A 14 -0.24 21.49 -27.44
C ARG A 14 -1.45 21.16 -26.58
N ASP A 15 -2.12 20.08 -26.91
CA ASP A 15 -3.13 19.46 -26.06
C ASP A 15 -2.45 18.88 -24.82
N VAL A 16 -2.30 19.70 -23.79
CA VAL A 16 -1.88 19.22 -22.46
C VAL A 16 -3.10 18.51 -21.86
N LYS A 17 -3.13 17.19 -21.99
CA LYS A 17 -4.05 16.35 -21.23
C LYS A 17 -3.68 16.44 -19.75
N THR A 18 -4.32 17.36 -19.03
CA THR A 18 -4.17 17.47 -17.58
C THR A 18 -4.99 16.37 -16.90
N PRO A 19 -4.39 15.58 -16.00
CA PRO A 19 -5.12 14.58 -15.24
C PRO A 19 -6.06 15.22 -14.21
N ALA A 20 -7.27 14.69 -14.03
CA ALA A 20 -8.33 15.33 -13.27
C ALA A 20 -9.31 14.36 -12.55
N GLY A 21 -8.81 13.49 -11.65
CA GLY A 21 -9.71 12.89 -10.65
C GLY A 21 -9.25 11.77 -9.70
N SER A 22 -7.99 11.33 -9.70
CA SER A 22 -7.57 10.06 -9.05
C SER A 22 -7.72 9.93 -7.52
N ALA A 23 -8.04 11.00 -6.80
CA ALA A 23 -7.89 11.05 -5.34
C ALA A 23 -8.84 10.16 -4.54
N PHE A 24 -10.12 10.02 -4.93
CA PHE A 24 -11.16 9.37 -4.08
C PHE A 24 -10.80 7.93 -3.68
N ILE A 25 -10.12 7.23 -4.58
CA ILE A 25 -9.90 5.79 -4.48
C ILE A 25 -8.51 5.48 -3.96
N LEU A 26 -7.54 6.36 -4.16
CA LEU A 26 -6.25 6.31 -3.48
C LEU A 26 -6.34 6.61 -1.98
N LEU A 27 -7.17 7.59 -1.61
CA LEU A 27 -7.46 7.89 -0.22
C LEU A 27 -8.16 6.71 0.46
N VAL A 28 -8.85 5.84 -0.28
CA VAL A 28 -9.42 4.58 0.24
C VAL A 28 -8.41 3.43 0.21
N ALA A 29 -7.69 3.25 -0.90
CA ALA A 29 -6.86 2.08 -1.17
C ALA A 29 -5.51 2.12 -0.46
N VAL A 30 -5.11 3.27 0.10
CA VAL A 30 -3.86 3.36 0.87
C VAL A 30 -3.98 4.13 2.18
N PHE A 31 -4.51 5.37 2.21
CA PHE A 31 -4.42 6.22 3.42
C PHE A 31 -5.67 7.01 3.81
N GLY A 32 -6.75 6.27 4.03
CA GLY A 32 -7.93 6.77 4.71
C GLY A 32 -7.62 6.78 6.19
N GLY A 33 -7.24 7.94 6.73
CA GLY A 33 -6.76 7.98 8.09
C GLY A 33 -7.87 7.66 9.12
N VAL A 34 -7.65 6.64 9.95
CA VAL A 34 -7.21 6.80 11.35
C VAL A 34 -8.20 7.40 12.42
N VAL A 35 -9.54 7.43 12.20
CA VAL A 35 -10.64 7.70 13.23
C VAL A 35 -10.80 9.19 13.68
N GLY A 36 -11.87 9.73 14.33
CA GLY A 36 -13.33 9.41 14.41
C GLY A 36 -14.07 9.93 15.69
N VAL A 37 -15.00 10.89 15.55
CA VAL A 37 -16.12 11.33 16.47
C VAL A 37 -16.47 10.38 17.64
N SER A 38 -16.70 10.75 18.94
CA SER A 38 -16.60 12.00 19.75
C SER A 38 -16.81 11.72 21.26
N PRO A 39 -16.52 12.63 22.23
CA PRO A 39 -16.61 12.36 23.67
C PRO A 39 -18.02 12.50 24.27
N VAL A 40 -18.54 11.43 24.89
CA VAL A 40 -19.61 11.55 25.90
C VAL A 40 -18.99 12.09 27.18
N ARG A 41 -19.10 13.40 27.40
CA ARG A 41 -18.74 14.02 28.67
C ARG A 41 -19.87 13.83 29.67
N ALA A 42 -19.53 13.37 30.87
CA ALA A 42 -20.48 13.03 31.92
C ALA A 42 -21.45 14.17 32.26
N GLN A 43 -22.70 13.79 32.47
CA GLN A 43 -23.63 14.48 33.36
C GLN A 43 -23.95 13.50 34.49
N ASN A 44 -23.96 14.04 35.71
CA ASN A 44 -24.01 13.36 37.00
C ASN A 44 -24.93 12.12 37.05
N ASP A 45 -24.47 11.10 37.79
CA ASP A 45 -25.20 10.65 38.98
C ASP A 45 -24.16 10.18 40.02
N GLU A 46 -24.25 10.76 41.23
CA GLU A 46 -23.73 10.14 42.45
C GLU A 46 -24.71 9.03 42.89
N ASP A 47 -24.33 8.19 43.86
CA ASP A 47 -25.14 7.09 44.42
C ASP A 47 -25.36 5.82 43.57
N ASP A 48 -24.35 4.95 43.50
CA ASP A 48 -24.56 3.52 43.82
C ASP A 48 -23.26 2.84 44.31
N ALA A 49 -23.08 2.81 45.63
CA ALA A 49 -21.98 2.12 46.29
C ALA A 49 -22.27 0.63 46.54
N SER A 50 -22.83 -0.10 45.56
CA SER A 50 -23.10 -1.54 45.71
C SER A 50 -23.13 -2.36 44.41
N ARG A 51 -22.00 -2.50 43.70
CA ARG A 51 -21.88 -3.53 42.64
C ARG A 51 -20.66 -4.44 42.72
N THR A 52 -20.96 -5.63 43.22
CA THR A 52 -20.12 -6.83 43.35
C THR A 52 -19.31 -7.16 42.09
N GLU A 53 -18.12 -7.71 42.35
CA GLU A 53 -17.24 -8.46 41.45
C GLU A 53 -17.94 -9.04 40.21
N ARG A 54 -17.75 -8.38 39.07
CA ARG A 54 -18.05 -8.95 37.75
C ARG A 54 -16.71 -9.19 37.06
N GLY A 55 -16.32 -10.46 36.95
CA GLY A 55 -15.04 -10.86 36.38
C GLY A 55 -14.81 -10.25 35.01
N GLY A 56 -13.64 -9.64 34.83
CA GLY A 56 -13.22 -9.05 33.57
C GLY A 56 -12.83 -10.10 32.55
N ASP A 57 -13.82 -10.76 31.96
CA ASP A 57 -13.66 -11.40 30.66
C ASP A 57 -13.63 -10.28 29.61
N ALA A 58 -12.47 -9.63 29.50
CA ALA A 58 -12.21 -8.61 28.51
C ALA A 58 -12.10 -9.31 27.15
N GLY A 59 -13.27 -9.53 26.54
CA GLY A 59 -13.45 -10.40 25.37
C GLY A 59 -12.33 -10.24 24.36
N GLU A 60 -11.43 -11.22 24.36
CA GLU A 60 -10.35 -11.35 23.40
C GLU A 60 -11.02 -11.47 22.02
N THR A 61 -10.99 -10.37 21.26
CA THR A 61 -11.70 -10.28 19.98
C THR A 61 -11.05 -11.29 19.05
N ALA A 62 -11.70 -12.45 18.93
CA ALA A 62 -11.14 -13.63 18.27
C ALA A 62 -10.46 -13.22 16.96
N ASP A 63 -9.17 -13.53 16.85
CA ASP A 63 -8.37 -13.11 15.70
C ASP A 63 -9.12 -13.48 14.40
N PRO A 64 -9.15 -12.57 13.41
CA PRO A 64 -9.92 -12.79 12.20
C PRO A 64 -9.48 -14.13 11.58
N PRO A 65 -10.43 -14.98 11.15
CA PRO A 65 -10.14 -16.35 10.76
C PRO A 65 -9.03 -16.37 9.69
N PRO A 66 -8.07 -17.30 9.78
CA PRO A 66 -6.88 -17.29 8.95
C PRO A 66 -7.27 -17.29 7.48
N MET A 67 -6.87 -16.23 6.78
CA MET A 67 -7.18 -16.02 5.37
C MET A 67 -6.68 -17.21 4.55
N THR A 68 -7.57 -17.85 3.80
CA THR A 68 -7.17 -19.00 2.99
C THR A 68 -6.23 -18.55 1.87
N GLN A 69 -5.27 -19.41 1.52
CA GLN A 69 -4.28 -19.15 0.47
C GLN A 69 -4.95 -18.79 -0.87
N GLU A 70 -6.14 -19.34 -1.15
CA GLU A 70 -6.90 -19.02 -2.36
C GLU A 70 -7.44 -17.58 -2.34
N VAL A 71 -7.98 -17.11 -1.21
CA VAL A 71 -8.46 -15.72 -1.04
C VAL A 71 -7.29 -14.74 -1.19
N ALA A 72 -6.16 -15.01 -0.53
CA ALA A 72 -4.94 -14.19 -0.67
C ALA A 72 -4.44 -14.13 -2.12
N THR A 73 -4.36 -15.28 -2.80
CA THR A 73 -3.90 -15.36 -4.20
C THR A 73 -4.86 -14.65 -5.17
N ARG A 74 -6.17 -14.80 -4.97
CA ARG A 74 -7.20 -14.14 -5.78
C ARG A 74 -7.11 -12.62 -5.65
N ALA A 75 -6.90 -12.13 -4.44
CA ALA A 75 -6.75 -10.72 -4.16
C ALA A 75 -5.45 -10.13 -4.73
N MET A 76 -4.31 -10.80 -4.57
CA MET A 76 -3.05 -10.36 -5.19
C MET A 76 -3.20 -10.20 -6.71
N ARG A 77 -3.84 -11.16 -7.40
CA ARG A 77 -4.15 -11.02 -8.84
C ARG A 77 -5.08 -9.86 -9.16
N GLN A 78 -6.04 -9.54 -8.28
CA GLN A 78 -6.89 -8.35 -8.43
C GLN A 78 -6.07 -7.06 -8.25
N PHE A 79 -5.20 -6.99 -7.24
CA PHE A 79 -4.27 -5.87 -7.02
C PHE A 79 -3.33 -5.65 -8.22
N ASP A 80 -2.73 -6.70 -8.77
CA ASP A 80 -1.90 -6.60 -9.98
C ASP A 80 -2.69 -6.01 -11.15
N ALA A 81 -3.91 -6.52 -11.37
CA ALA A 81 -4.81 -6.01 -12.42
C ALA A 81 -5.25 -4.55 -12.18
N PHE A 82 -5.46 -4.13 -10.93
CA PHE A 82 -5.72 -2.74 -10.58
C PHE A 82 -4.49 -1.86 -10.79
N GLY A 83 -3.29 -2.34 -10.46
CA GLY A 83 -2.05 -1.63 -10.70
C GLY A 83 -1.81 -1.36 -12.19
N GLU A 84 -2.05 -2.35 -13.05
CA GLU A 84 -1.98 -2.19 -14.50
C GLU A 84 -3.10 -1.32 -15.11
N GLN A 85 -4.19 -1.06 -14.37
CA GLN A 85 -5.19 -0.05 -14.75
C GLN A 85 -4.77 1.35 -14.29
N LEU A 86 -4.31 1.50 -13.05
CA LEU A 86 -3.83 2.77 -12.47
C LEU A 86 -2.63 3.34 -13.24
N LYS A 87 -1.69 2.49 -13.69
CA LYS A 87 -0.56 2.91 -14.54
C LYS A 87 -0.96 3.59 -15.85
N ARG A 88 -2.21 3.40 -16.32
CA ARG A 88 -2.71 4.02 -17.57
C ARG A 88 -3.14 5.47 -17.38
N LEU A 89 -3.28 5.92 -16.14
CA LEU A 89 -3.74 7.27 -15.80
C LEU A 89 -2.69 8.35 -16.12
N GLY A 90 -1.39 8.00 -16.14
CA GLY A 90 -0.30 8.90 -16.51
C GLY A 90 0.94 8.74 -15.63
N ASP A 91 1.80 9.76 -15.63
CA ASP A 91 2.96 9.83 -14.74
C ASP A 91 2.51 10.13 -13.31
N TRP A 92 2.68 9.15 -12.41
CA TRP A 92 2.30 9.28 -11.02
C TRP A 92 2.99 10.45 -10.29
N ASN A 93 4.21 10.84 -10.70
CA ASN A 93 4.90 11.96 -10.07
C ASN A 93 4.15 13.28 -10.28
N GLN A 94 3.59 13.48 -11.49
CA GLN A 94 2.76 14.65 -11.77
C GLN A 94 1.46 14.65 -10.92
N TYR A 95 0.81 13.48 -10.77
CA TYR A 95 -0.33 13.34 -9.86
C TYR A 95 0.05 13.66 -8.41
N ALA A 96 1.22 13.22 -7.95
CA ALA A 96 1.70 13.48 -6.59
C ALA A 96 2.01 14.96 -6.36
N ASP A 97 2.57 15.67 -7.34
CA ASP A 97 2.79 17.12 -7.30
C ASP A 97 1.46 17.90 -7.25
N ASP A 98 0.46 17.49 -8.03
CA ASP A 98 -0.90 18.07 -7.99
C ASP A 98 -1.58 17.84 -6.62
N LEU A 99 -1.43 16.63 -6.05
CA LEU A 99 -1.88 16.31 -4.68
C LEU A 99 -1.12 17.10 -3.61
N ASP A 100 0.17 17.37 -3.80
CA ASP A 100 0.96 18.21 -2.90
C ASP A 100 0.40 19.64 -2.83
N GLY A 101 -0.04 20.20 -3.95
CA GLY A 101 -0.76 21.48 -4.00
C GLY A 101 -2.10 21.45 -3.28
N LEU A 102 -2.90 20.40 -3.52
CA LEU A 102 -4.17 20.18 -2.82
C LEU A 102 -4.00 20.14 -1.29
N PHE A 103 -2.98 19.43 -0.79
CA PHE A 103 -2.71 19.34 0.64
C PHE A 103 -2.24 20.68 1.24
N GLU A 104 -1.59 21.57 0.49
CA GLU A 104 -1.35 22.95 0.97
C GLU A 104 -2.67 23.68 1.22
N ASP A 105 -3.56 23.69 0.22
CA ASP A 105 -4.80 24.46 0.28
C ASP A 105 -5.77 23.94 1.34
N ILE A 106 -5.90 22.62 1.51
CA ILE A 106 -6.70 22.03 2.59
C ILE A 106 -6.14 22.41 3.98
N TRP A 107 -4.83 22.29 4.19
CA TRP A 107 -4.20 22.64 5.47
C TRP A 107 -4.35 24.12 5.80
N LYS A 108 -4.15 24.99 4.80
CA LYS A 108 -4.28 26.43 4.91
C LYS A 108 -5.72 26.85 5.19
N LYS A 109 -6.69 26.31 4.45
CA LYS A 109 -8.13 26.60 4.59
C LYS A 109 -8.66 26.25 5.99
N ASN A 110 -8.19 25.14 6.56
CA ASN A 110 -8.61 24.67 7.88
C ASN A 110 -7.71 25.14 9.03
N ASN A 111 -6.69 25.97 8.75
CA ASN A 111 -5.70 26.44 9.73
C ASN A 111 -5.02 25.31 10.53
N TRP A 112 -4.73 24.19 9.86
CA TRP A 112 -4.05 23.02 10.44
C TRP A 112 -2.54 23.28 10.53
N ASN A 113 -2.15 24.16 11.45
CA ASN A 113 -0.78 24.68 11.57
C ASN A 113 -0.02 24.15 12.80
N SER A 114 -0.62 23.25 13.60
CA SER A 114 0.07 22.67 14.76
C SER A 114 1.14 21.66 14.34
N GLU A 115 2.08 21.33 15.22
CA GLU A 115 3.16 20.38 14.93
C GLU A 115 2.64 18.98 14.51
N PRO A 116 1.62 18.40 15.18
CA PRO A 116 0.93 17.19 14.70
C PRO A 116 0.26 17.32 13.33
N ASP A 117 -0.20 18.52 12.96
CA ASP A 117 -0.78 18.76 11.63
C ASP A 117 0.31 18.79 10.56
N GLN A 118 1.47 19.40 10.85
CA GLN A 118 2.62 19.41 9.94
C GLN A 118 3.24 18.00 9.80
N PHE A 119 3.28 17.22 10.89
CA PHE A 119 3.66 15.81 10.82
C PHE A 119 2.71 15.01 9.93
N ALA A 120 1.40 15.11 10.15
CA ALA A 120 0.41 14.40 9.34
C ALA A 120 0.46 14.79 7.85
N LYS A 121 0.68 16.08 7.56
CA LYS A 121 0.92 16.57 6.19
C LYS A 121 2.12 15.88 5.56
N ARG A 122 3.29 15.93 6.21
CA ARG A 122 4.52 15.29 5.74
C ARG A 122 4.32 13.80 5.51
N LEU A 123 3.67 13.11 6.45
CA LEU A 123 3.34 11.69 6.36
C LEU A 123 2.52 11.39 5.09
N MET A 124 1.48 12.17 4.80
CA MET A 124 0.70 12.02 3.57
C MET A 124 1.52 12.28 2.31
N ARG A 125 2.33 13.35 2.27
CA ARG A 125 3.18 13.68 1.10
C ARG A 125 4.16 12.58 0.73
N GLU A 126 4.94 12.14 1.71
CA GLU A 126 5.98 11.13 1.55
C GLU A 126 5.42 9.79 1.04
N VAL A 127 4.17 9.50 1.42
CA VAL A 127 3.46 8.28 1.07
C VAL A 127 2.73 8.42 -0.28
N GLU A 128 2.13 9.57 -0.60
CA GLU A 128 1.48 9.80 -1.88
C GLU A 128 2.46 9.88 -3.05
N ARG A 129 3.73 10.24 -2.81
CA ARG A 129 4.77 10.21 -3.84
C ARG A 129 5.11 8.80 -4.34
N ILE A 130 4.83 7.78 -3.54
CA ILE A 130 4.99 6.38 -3.93
C ILE A 130 3.69 5.95 -4.65
N PRO A 131 3.74 5.45 -5.89
CA PRO A 131 2.55 4.99 -6.63
C PRO A 131 1.63 3.99 -5.90
N PRO A 132 0.30 4.06 -6.10
CA PRO A 132 -0.67 3.20 -5.41
C PRO A 132 -0.48 1.70 -5.67
N TRP A 133 0.11 1.33 -6.81
CA TRP A 133 0.42 -0.06 -7.14
C TRP A 133 1.64 -0.61 -6.38
N GLN A 134 2.36 0.22 -5.62
CA GLN A 134 3.45 -0.18 -4.72
C GLN A 134 2.96 -0.21 -3.26
N VAL A 135 1.83 -0.88 -2.99
CA VAL A 135 1.14 -0.92 -1.69
C VAL A 135 2.10 -1.20 -0.53
N THR A 136 2.98 -2.21 -0.67
CA THR A 136 4.00 -2.59 0.32
C THR A 136 4.95 -1.43 0.64
N GLU A 137 5.44 -0.72 -0.36
CA GLU A 137 6.37 0.41 -0.20
C GLU A 137 5.68 1.61 0.47
N ARG A 138 4.40 1.84 0.15
CA ARG A 138 3.57 2.87 0.81
C ARG A 138 3.34 2.57 2.29
N LEU A 139 3.01 1.32 2.63
CA LEU A 139 2.86 0.88 4.02
C LEU A 139 4.18 0.92 4.79
N ASP A 140 5.29 0.61 4.12
CA ASP A 140 6.64 0.72 4.70
C ASP A 140 6.98 2.17 5.01
N ARG A 141 6.85 3.08 4.04
CA ARG A 141 7.13 4.51 4.26
C ARG A 141 6.28 5.10 5.39
N PHE A 142 5.01 4.72 5.48
CA PHE A 142 4.12 5.11 6.57
C PHE A 142 4.55 4.56 7.93
N THR A 143 4.79 3.25 8.04
CA THR A 143 5.19 2.61 9.30
C THR A 143 6.56 3.07 9.78
N ASP A 144 7.46 3.39 8.85
CA ASP A 144 8.77 3.96 9.14
C ASP A 144 8.67 5.40 9.67
N LEU A 145 7.90 6.28 9.03
CA LEU A 145 7.71 7.66 9.48
C LEU A 145 7.01 7.74 10.85
N LEU A 146 6.09 6.82 11.15
CA LEU A 146 5.51 6.70 12.50
C LEU A 146 6.51 6.12 13.50
N GLY A 147 7.32 5.14 13.08
CA GLY A 147 8.41 4.59 13.89
C GLY A 147 9.46 5.63 14.27
N GLU A 148 9.83 6.52 13.35
CA GLU A 148 10.69 7.67 13.59
C GLU A 148 10.02 8.67 14.55
N ARG A 149 8.76 9.06 14.27
CA ARG A 149 7.97 10.03 15.06
C ARG A 149 7.89 9.64 16.53
N TYR A 150 7.57 8.38 16.82
CA TYR A 150 7.39 7.87 18.18
C TYR A 150 8.65 7.19 18.74
N GLN A 151 9.78 7.23 18.02
CA GLN A 151 11.04 6.59 18.40
C GLN A 151 10.86 5.10 18.78
N PHE A 152 10.15 4.36 17.94
CA PHE A 152 9.95 2.92 18.13
C PHE A 152 11.29 2.17 18.08
N ASN A 153 11.54 1.36 19.10
CA ASN A 153 12.61 0.36 19.03
C ASN A 153 12.25 -0.72 18.00
N MET A 154 13.23 -1.56 17.62
CA MET A 154 13.04 -2.57 16.57
C MET A 154 11.83 -3.49 16.82
N VAL A 155 11.61 -3.92 18.08
CA VAL A 155 10.48 -4.80 18.44
C VAL A 155 9.13 -4.07 18.30
N GLN A 156 9.05 -2.82 18.77
CA GLN A 156 7.86 -1.97 18.59
C GLN A 156 7.58 -1.74 17.09
N ARG A 157 8.61 -1.41 16.30
CA ARG A 157 8.49 -1.14 14.85
C ARG A 157 8.02 -2.37 14.09
N THR A 158 8.60 -3.55 14.34
CA THR A 158 8.14 -4.80 13.74
C THR A 158 6.71 -5.16 14.15
N LYS A 159 6.37 -5.09 15.45
CA LYS A 159 5.00 -5.37 15.93
C LYS A 159 3.97 -4.43 15.28
N PHE A 160 4.27 -3.14 15.23
CA PHE A 160 3.42 -2.13 14.62
C PHE A 160 3.26 -2.35 13.11
N LYS A 161 4.36 -2.56 12.38
CA LYS A 161 4.37 -2.84 10.93
C LYS A 161 3.53 -4.08 10.60
N THR A 162 3.74 -5.19 11.30
CA THR A 162 2.95 -6.42 11.11
C THR A 162 1.46 -6.19 11.34
N ARG A 163 1.07 -5.43 12.38
CA ARG A 163 -0.35 -5.14 12.64
C ARG A 163 -0.95 -4.19 11.59
N VAL A 164 -0.24 -3.14 11.17
CA VAL A 164 -0.68 -2.25 10.08
C VAL A 164 -0.92 -3.05 8.80
N TYR A 165 0.02 -3.91 8.41
CA TYR A 165 -0.14 -4.80 7.27
C TYR A 165 -1.40 -5.67 7.38
N ALA A 166 -1.60 -6.36 8.52
CA ALA A 166 -2.76 -7.22 8.72
C ALA A 166 -4.10 -6.46 8.63
N GLU A 167 -4.18 -5.26 9.22
CA GLU A 167 -5.40 -4.45 9.20
C GLU A 167 -5.65 -3.81 7.83
N SER A 168 -4.62 -3.28 7.16
CA SER A 168 -4.73 -2.71 5.81
C SER A 168 -5.15 -3.75 4.77
N PHE A 169 -4.49 -4.92 4.73
CA PHE A 169 -4.91 -5.98 3.81
C PHE A 169 -6.28 -6.53 4.17
N GLY A 170 -6.59 -6.69 5.46
CA GLY A 170 -7.91 -7.11 5.93
C GLY A 170 -9.04 -6.15 5.50
N LEU A 171 -8.78 -4.84 5.54
CA LEU A 171 -9.72 -3.81 5.05
C LEU A 171 -9.92 -3.93 3.53
N ILE A 172 -8.85 -3.89 2.74
CA ILE A 172 -8.96 -3.87 1.28
C ILE A 172 -9.62 -5.17 0.77
N LEU A 173 -9.38 -6.30 1.43
CA LEU A 173 -10.03 -7.57 1.13
C LEU A 173 -11.52 -7.58 1.49
N GLY A 174 -11.87 -7.12 2.69
CA GLY A 174 -13.27 -7.08 3.14
C GLY A 174 -14.15 -6.17 2.28
N HIS A 175 -13.55 -5.18 1.62
CA HIS A 175 -14.22 -4.18 0.77
C HIS A 175 -13.75 -4.21 -0.68
N SER A 176 -13.17 -5.34 -1.14
CA SER A 176 -12.53 -5.42 -2.47
C SER A 176 -13.50 -5.11 -3.61
N ASP A 177 -14.76 -5.54 -3.50
CA ASP A 177 -15.78 -5.33 -4.55
C ASP A 177 -16.14 -3.85 -4.74
N VAL A 178 -16.31 -3.08 -3.65
CA VAL A 178 -16.61 -1.64 -3.74
C VAL A 178 -15.41 -0.85 -4.24
N ILE A 179 -14.20 -1.18 -3.77
CA ILE A 179 -12.95 -0.57 -4.24
C ILE A 179 -12.76 -0.84 -5.74
N ALA A 180 -12.90 -2.10 -6.17
CA ALA A 180 -12.75 -2.52 -7.56
C ALA A 180 -13.75 -1.85 -8.51
N LYS A 181 -15.01 -1.76 -8.08
CA LYS A 181 -16.10 -1.13 -8.84
C LYS A 181 -15.82 0.35 -9.05
N GLN A 182 -15.59 1.08 -7.96
CA GLN A 182 -15.32 2.52 -8.01
C GLN A 182 -14.06 2.79 -8.83
N LEU A 183 -13.01 1.96 -8.70
CA LEU A 183 -11.75 2.16 -9.44
C LEU A 183 -11.94 2.03 -10.94
N ARG A 184 -12.72 1.05 -11.37
CA ARG A 184 -13.06 0.87 -12.79
C ARG A 184 -13.84 2.05 -13.33
N GLU A 185 -14.91 2.46 -12.64
CA GLU A 185 -15.73 3.61 -13.03
C GLU A 185 -14.90 4.89 -13.10
N PHE A 186 -13.96 5.09 -12.16
CA PHE A 186 -13.04 6.21 -12.18
C PHE A 186 -12.07 6.16 -13.38
N VAL A 187 -11.36 5.04 -13.58
CA VAL A 187 -10.40 4.89 -14.69
C VAL A 187 -11.07 5.02 -16.06
N GLU A 188 -12.28 4.46 -16.21
CA GLU A 188 -13.09 4.60 -17.42
C GLU A 188 -13.50 6.07 -17.67
N ARG A 189 -13.90 6.78 -16.60
CA ARG A 189 -14.29 8.18 -16.70
C ARG A 189 -13.12 9.11 -17.04
N GLU A 190 -11.97 8.89 -16.41
CA GLU A 190 -10.73 9.65 -16.64
C GLU A 190 -10.16 9.39 -18.03
N SER A 191 -10.07 8.12 -18.45
CA SER A 191 -9.55 7.75 -19.77
C SER A 191 -10.44 8.18 -20.94
N SER A 192 -11.74 8.36 -20.70
CA SER A 192 -12.69 8.98 -21.65
C SER A 192 -12.73 10.52 -21.57
N GLY A 193 -12.03 11.14 -20.62
CA GLY A 193 -12.02 12.59 -20.40
C GLY A 193 -13.37 13.15 -19.93
N GLY A 194 -14.26 12.30 -19.39
CA GLY A 194 -15.56 12.73 -18.91
C GLY A 194 -15.47 13.34 -17.50
N PRO A 195 -16.27 14.36 -17.17
CA PRO A 195 -16.23 14.98 -15.83
C PRO A 195 -16.78 14.06 -14.74
N ILE A 196 -16.14 14.03 -13.58
CA ILE A 196 -16.72 13.49 -12.34
C ILE A 196 -17.99 14.29 -12.00
N THR A 197 -19.12 13.63 -11.75
CA THR A 197 -20.42 14.29 -11.48
C THR A 197 -20.84 14.18 -10.01
N PRO A 198 -21.67 15.11 -9.50
CA PRO A 198 -22.15 15.05 -8.11
C PRO A 198 -22.93 13.77 -7.78
N GLU A 199 -23.68 13.21 -8.74
CA GLU A 199 -24.45 11.97 -8.57
C GLU A 199 -23.52 10.77 -8.40
N MET A 200 -22.41 10.75 -9.14
CA MET A 200 -21.41 9.70 -9.04
C MET A 200 -20.68 9.77 -7.70
N VAL A 201 -20.25 10.96 -7.26
CA VAL A 201 -19.60 11.11 -5.95
C VAL A 201 -20.57 10.85 -4.79
N ARG A 202 -21.85 11.23 -4.91
CA ARG A 202 -22.90 10.83 -3.96
C ARG A 202 -22.96 9.32 -3.82
N ARG A 203 -23.14 8.60 -4.93
CA ARG A 203 -23.24 7.14 -4.95
C ARG A 203 -21.97 6.49 -4.41
N TRP A 204 -20.78 6.95 -4.81
CA TRP A 204 -19.52 6.44 -4.27
C TRP A 204 -19.39 6.68 -2.77
N THR A 205 -19.86 7.82 -2.26
CA THR A 205 -19.87 8.16 -0.83
C THR A 205 -20.83 7.27 -0.04
N GLU A 206 -21.99 6.93 -0.61
CA GLU A 206 -22.95 5.99 -0.02
C GLU A 206 -22.40 4.56 -0.01
N GLU A 207 -21.92 4.08 -1.15
CA GLU A 207 -21.37 2.72 -1.31
C GLU A 207 -20.09 2.49 -0.47
N SER A 208 -19.26 3.52 -0.27
CA SER A 208 -18.02 3.44 0.52
C SER A 208 -18.20 3.64 2.04
N GLU A 209 -19.43 3.83 2.54
CA GLU A 209 -19.63 4.07 3.97
C GLU A 209 -19.25 2.87 4.88
N PRO A 210 -19.57 1.60 4.55
CA PRO A 210 -19.18 0.45 5.38
C PRO A 210 -17.65 0.29 5.46
N LEU A 211 -16.96 0.53 4.34
CA LEU A 211 -15.52 0.59 4.24
C LEU A 211 -14.95 1.67 5.17
N MET A 212 -15.50 2.89 5.10
CA MET A 212 -15.10 4.00 5.96
C MET A 212 -15.25 3.60 7.44
N GLN A 213 -16.38 3.02 7.83
CA GLN A 213 -16.63 2.61 9.22
C GLN A 213 -15.64 1.52 9.71
N ASP A 214 -15.42 0.45 8.94
CA ASP A 214 -14.46 -0.60 9.29
C ASP A 214 -13.02 -0.04 9.37
N MET A 215 -12.64 0.84 8.44
CA MET A 215 -11.36 1.55 8.47
C MET A 215 -11.14 2.33 9.78
N LEU A 216 -12.18 2.99 10.30
CA LEU A 216 -12.08 3.67 11.60
C LEU A 216 -11.89 2.63 12.73
N THR A 217 -12.77 1.62 12.83
CA THR A 217 -12.67 0.57 13.87
C THR A 217 -11.34 -0.21 13.83
N ARG A 218 -10.71 -0.35 12.66
CA ARG A 218 -9.37 -0.95 12.53
C ARG A 218 -8.27 -0.09 13.11
N VAL A 219 -8.38 1.23 12.99
CA VAL A 219 -7.35 2.11 13.52
C VAL A 219 -7.48 2.35 15.02
N GLU A 220 -8.68 2.33 15.59
CA GLU A 220 -8.85 2.21 17.06
C GLU A 220 -8.05 1.01 17.60
N ARG A 221 -8.21 -0.17 16.97
CA ARG A 221 -7.44 -1.38 17.30
C ARG A 221 -5.93 -1.20 17.12
N LEU A 222 -5.48 -0.52 16.06
CA LEU A 222 -4.05 -0.20 15.86
C LEU A 222 -3.52 0.74 16.94
N ALA A 223 -4.30 1.75 17.33
CA ALA A 223 -3.95 2.76 18.31
C ALA A 223 -3.83 2.15 19.71
N ASP A 224 -4.79 1.34 20.13
CA ASP A 224 -4.74 0.63 21.42
C ASP A 224 -3.59 -0.39 21.45
N SER A 225 -3.39 -1.13 20.35
CA SER A 225 -2.26 -2.07 20.22
C SER A 225 -0.91 -1.35 20.30
N ALA A 226 -0.77 -0.20 19.64
CA ALA A 226 0.44 0.62 19.70
C ALA A 226 0.66 1.20 21.11
N ARG A 227 -0.35 1.89 21.67
CA ARG A 227 -0.34 2.50 23.01
C ARG A 227 0.03 1.49 24.10
N SER A 228 -0.48 0.26 24.03
CA SER A 228 -0.15 -0.82 24.99
C SER A 228 1.34 -1.19 25.05
N SER A 229 2.11 -0.84 24.02
CA SER A 229 3.55 -1.15 23.90
C SER A 229 4.46 0.07 24.04
N MET A 230 3.89 1.27 24.21
CA MET A 230 4.61 2.53 24.29
C MET A 230 5.07 2.87 25.72
N LYS A 231 6.17 3.60 25.83
CA LYS A 231 6.54 4.32 27.06
C LYS A 231 5.57 5.50 27.30
N PRO A 232 5.41 6.00 28.55
CA PRO A 232 4.51 7.12 28.85
C PRO A 232 4.74 8.38 27.99
N GLU A 233 5.98 8.69 27.65
CA GLU A 233 6.33 9.85 26.80
C GLU A 233 5.91 9.62 25.34
N GLN A 234 6.11 8.41 24.82
CA GLN A 234 5.68 8.01 23.48
C GLN A 234 4.15 8.03 23.39
N ALA A 235 3.45 7.46 24.38
CA ALA A 235 2.00 7.42 24.46
C ALA A 235 1.41 8.83 24.53
N LYS A 236 1.98 9.73 25.33
CA LYS A 236 1.53 11.13 25.40
C LYS A 236 1.64 11.87 24.07
N LEU A 237 2.71 11.64 23.30
CA LEU A 237 2.88 12.23 21.97
C LEU A 237 1.89 11.62 20.97
N PHE A 238 1.73 10.29 21.01
CA PHE A 238 0.76 9.56 20.21
C PHE A 238 -0.68 10.05 20.45
N ASP A 239 -1.08 10.26 21.71
CA ASP A 239 -2.42 10.74 22.05
C ASP A 239 -2.70 12.15 21.51
N GLN A 240 -1.68 13.03 21.46
CA GLN A 240 -1.80 14.36 20.85
C GLN A 240 -1.95 14.27 19.34
N ASP A 241 -1.15 13.43 18.68
CA ASP A 241 -1.25 13.16 17.24
C ASP A 241 -2.61 12.53 16.89
N TYR A 242 -3.13 11.65 17.74
CA TYR A 242 -4.43 10.99 17.63
C TYR A 242 -5.60 11.97 17.79
N GLU A 243 -5.63 12.81 18.83
CA GLU A 243 -6.67 13.86 18.98
C GLU A 243 -6.65 14.86 17.79
N ARG A 244 -5.46 15.18 17.28
CA ARG A 244 -5.30 16.02 16.08
C ARG A 244 -5.78 15.31 14.82
N PHE A 245 -5.54 14.02 14.75
CA PHE A 245 -6.01 13.16 13.67
C PHE A 245 -7.55 13.15 13.59
N PHE A 246 -8.24 12.99 14.72
CA PHE A 246 -9.71 12.92 14.77
C PHE A 246 -10.39 14.16 14.22
N ARG A 247 -9.88 15.35 14.56
CA ARG A 247 -10.37 16.63 14.00
C ARG A 247 -10.27 16.71 12.47
N ARG A 248 -9.28 16.07 11.86
CA ARG A 248 -9.15 16.01 10.39
C ARG A 248 -10.18 15.07 9.78
N MET A 249 -10.57 14.00 10.49
CA MET A 249 -11.66 13.13 10.03
C MET A 249 -13.05 13.71 10.24
N ASP A 250 -13.27 14.51 11.28
CA ASP A 250 -14.54 15.25 11.42
C ASP A 250 -14.79 16.14 10.20
N TYR A 251 -13.73 16.72 9.61
CA TYR A 251 -13.79 17.45 8.34
C TYR A 251 -14.11 16.53 7.14
N ILE A 252 -13.47 15.36 7.03
CA ILE A 252 -13.79 14.38 5.98
C ILE A 252 -15.24 13.87 6.11
N HIS A 253 -15.75 13.65 7.32
CA HIS A 253 -17.15 13.29 7.56
C HIS A 253 -18.12 14.41 7.17
N GLN A 254 -17.79 15.67 7.45
CA GLN A 254 -18.59 16.82 6.99
C GLN A 254 -18.64 16.90 5.46
N LEU A 255 -17.50 16.68 4.79
CA LEU A 255 -17.43 16.60 3.32
C LEU A 255 -18.24 15.42 2.76
N ARG A 256 -18.06 14.21 3.30
CA ARG A 256 -18.86 13.03 2.91
C ARG A 256 -20.35 13.26 3.13
N ASN A 257 -20.75 13.92 4.22
CA ASN A 257 -22.14 14.29 4.45
C ASN A 257 -22.64 15.30 3.40
N LYS A 258 -21.85 16.32 3.04
CA LYS A 258 -22.16 17.25 1.92
C LYS A 258 -22.36 16.47 0.61
N TRP A 259 -21.48 15.54 0.28
CA TRP A 259 -21.54 14.75 -0.96
C TRP A 259 -22.69 13.75 -1.00
N ARG A 260 -23.05 13.12 0.12
CA ARG A 260 -24.24 12.25 0.24
C ARG A 260 -25.55 13.00 -0.11
N HIS A 261 -25.57 14.32 0.05
CA HIS A 261 -26.70 15.17 -0.36
C HIS A 261 -26.58 15.68 -1.81
N GLY A 262 -25.68 15.13 -2.63
CA GLY A 262 -25.44 15.57 -4.01
C GLY A 262 -24.78 16.95 -4.14
N LYS A 263 -24.32 17.55 -3.04
CA LYS A 263 -23.73 18.91 -3.02
C LYS A 263 -22.23 18.91 -3.30
N TRP A 264 -21.72 17.93 -4.05
CA TRP A 264 -20.30 17.87 -4.39
C TRP A 264 -19.90 19.01 -5.34
N GLU A 265 -18.77 19.65 -5.03
CA GLU A 265 -18.16 20.68 -5.85
C GLU A 265 -16.72 20.29 -6.18
N PRO A 266 -16.17 20.60 -7.39
CA PRO A 266 -14.76 20.32 -7.71
C PRO A 266 -13.78 20.96 -6.71
N ALA A 267 -14.16 22.08 -6.08
CA ALA A 267 -13.37 22.77 -5.07
C ALA A 267 -13.34 22.07 -3.69
N ASP A 268 -14.23 21.10 -3.43
CA ASP A 268 -14.12 20.26 -2.22
C ASP A 268 -12.89 19.35 -2.25
N TRP A 269 -12.36 19.11 -3.45
CA TRP A 269 -11.17 18.32 -3.73
C TRP A 269 -10.01 19.15 -4.25
N GLY A 270 -10.08 20.48 -4.08
CA GLY A 270 -9.16 21.48 -4.64
C GLY A 270 -8.98 21.30 -6.15
N ALA A 271 -9.75 22.05 -6.93
CA ALA A 271 -9.91 21.80 -8.36
C ALA A 271 -8.57 21.57 -9.10
N PHE A 272 -8.42 20.37 -9.70
CA PHE A 272 -7.40 20.05 -10.69
C PHE A 272 -7.50 21.07 -11.85
N GLY A 273 -6.74 22.16 -11.74
CA GLY A 273 -6.98 23.45 -12.42
C GLY A 273 -6.64 23.49 -13.90
N GLY A 274 -6.71 22.35 -14.60
CA GLY A 274 -6.29 22.19 -15.98
C GLY A 274 -7.34 22.56 -17.03
N ALA A 275 -8.49 21.87 -17.04
CA ALA A 275 -9.37 21.89 -18.22
C ALA A 275 -10.90 21.84 -17.98
N THR A 276 -11.40 21.30 -16.87
CA THR A 276 -12.84 21.01 -16.72
C THR A 276 -13.70 22.21 -16.28
N ALA A 277 -13.09 23.30 -15.80
CA ALA A 277 -13.78 24.46 -15.26
C ALA A 277 -14.23 25.52 -16.30
N LYS A 278 -14.12 25.24 -17.61
CA LYS A 278 -14.61 26.12 -18.69
C LYS A 278 -15.44 25.37 -19.73
N SER A 279 -16.57 24.82 -19.28
CA SER A 279 -17.66 24.42 -20.16
C SER A 279 -18.90 25.27 -19.85
N ASP A 280 -18.85 26.55 -20.27
CA ASP A 280 -20.01 27.44 -20.35
C ASP A 280 -20.95 27.03 -21.51
N ALA A 281 -21.26 25.73 -21.61
CA ALA A 281 -22.12 25.14 -22.63
C ALA A 281 -23.53 24.92 -22.04
N PRO A 282 -24.50 25.80 -22.31
CA PRO A 282 -25.87 25.59 -21.85
C PRO A 282 -26.55 24.56 -22.76
N GLY A 283 -26.97 23.43 -22.20
CA GLY A 283 -27.83 22.46 -22.90
C GLY A 283 -27.17 21.17 -23.37
N ALA A 284 -26.30 20.56 -22.57
CA ALA A 284 -26.00 19.13 -22.72
C ALA A 284 -27.17 18.30 -22.16
N GLU A 285 -28.16 17.97 -23.00
CA GLU A 285 -29.17 16.96 -22.67
C GLU A 285 -28.48 15.63 -22.33
N GLN A 286 -28.91 15.01 -21.22
CA GLN A 286 -28.38 13.72 -20.79
C GLN A 286 -28.79 12.64 -21.80
N GLN A 287 -27.85 12.22 -22.65
CA GLN A 287 -28.01 11.02 -23.46
C GLN A 287 -28.23 9.82 -22.52
N PRO A 288 -29.31 9.03 -22.68
CA PRO A 288 -29.51 7.83 -21.88
C PRO A 288 -28.39 6.84 -22.17
N ALA A 289 -27.82 6.28 -21.11
CA ALA A 289 -26.71 5.33 -21.20
C ALA A 289 -27.10 4.13 -22.08
N ALA A 290 -26.22 3.77 -23.02
CA ALA A 290 -26.39 2.55 -23.80
C ALA A 290 -26.37 1.32 -22.87
N PRO A 291 -27.15 0.27 -23.16
CA PRO A 291 -27.12 -0.95 -22.36
C PRO A 291 -25.71 -1.57 -22.40
N MET A 292 -25.16 -1.89 -21.23
CA MET A 292 -23.87 -2.58 -21.11
C MET A 292 -23.95 -3.93 -21.85
N GLY A 293 -23.01 -4.13 -22.78
CA GLY A 293 -22.86 -5.42 -23.46
C GLY A 293 -22.38 -6.51 -22.50
N GLU A 294 -22.85 -7.74 -22.71
CA GLU A 294 -22.44 -8.90 -21.92
C GLU A 294 -20.93 -9.12 -21.98
N VAL A 295 -20.34 -9.46 -20.82
CA VAL A 295 -18.92 -9.83 -20.72
C VAL A 295 -18.72 -11.17 -21.42
N PRO A 296 -17.71 -11.33 -22.30
CA PRO A 296 -17.44 -12.61 -22.95
C PRO A 296 -16.98 -13.65 -21.93
N ALA A 297 -17.82 -14.67 -21.69
CA ALA A 297 -17.46 -15.85 -20.92
C ALA A 297 -16.48 -16.71 -21.73
N GLY A 298 -15.19 -16.69 -21.37
CA GLY A 298 -14.18 -17.41 -22.16
C GLY A 298 -12.74 -17.27 -21.66
N ILE A 299 -12.46 -17.69 -20.42
CA ILE A 299 -11.09 -18.06 -20.01
C ILE A 299 -11.02 -19.58 -19.98
N ASP A 300 -10.25 -20.16 -20.90
CA ASP A 300 -10.05 -21.61 -21.01
C ASP A 300 -9.24 -22.12 -19.80
N PRO A 301 -9.78 -23.07 -19.00
CA PRO A 301 -9.11 -23.56 -17.79
C PRO A 301 -7.95 -24.55 -18.06
N LYS A 302 -7.48 -24.71 -19.30
CA LYS A 302 -6.43 -25.69 -19.69
C LYS A 302 -5.11 -25.10 -20.21
N ALA A 303 -4.75 -23.87 -19.83
CA ALA A 303 -3.37 -23.39 -20.03
C ALA A 303 -2.36 -24.23 -19.21
N PRO A 304 -1.14 -24.53 -19.71
CA PRO A 304 -0.20 -25.42 -19.02
C PRO A 304 0.36 -24.79 -17.73
N ARG A 305 0.20 -25.48 -16.59
CA ARG A 305 0.69 -25.05 -15.25
C ARG A 305 2.18 -24.64 -15.20
N VAL A 306 3.00 -25.13 -16.14
CA VAL A 306 4.46 -24.88 -16.19
C VAL A 306 4.77 -23.39 -16.40
N VAL A 307 4.06 -22.71 -17.30
CA VAL A 307 4.30 -21.28 -17.62
C VAL A 307 3.90 -20.37 -16.45
N GLU A 308 2.97 -20.81 -15.60
CA GLU A 308 2.57 -20.06 -14.40
C GLU A 308 3.61 -20.20 -13.27
N ALA A 309 4.31 -21.33 -13.17
CA ALA A 309 5.42 -21.50 -12.24
C ALA A 309 6.60 -20.57 -12.60
N GLU A 310 6.99 -20.52 -13.88
CA GLU A 310 8.07 -19.64 -14.37
C GLU A 310 7.76 -18.14 -14.15
N ARG A 311 6.50 -17.71 -14.33
CA ARG A 311 6.10 -16.32 -14.02
C ARG A 311 6.13 -16.01 -12.53
N ARG A 312 5.77 -16.96 -11.66
CA ARG A 312 5.94 -16.81 -10.20
C ARG A 312 7.44 -16.69 -9.81
N MET A 313 8.34 -17.36 -10.52
CA MET A 313 9.78 -17.27 -10.31
C MET A 313 10.41 -15.91 -10.68
N ASN A 314 9.77 -15.07 -11.50
CA ASN A 314 10.30 -13.72 -11.74
C ASN A 314 10.08 -12.76 -10.54
N VAL A 315 9.11 -13.05 -9.66
CA VAL A 315 8.91 -12.32 -8.40
C VAL A 315 9.90 -12.80 -7.31
N VAL A 316 10.38 -14.04 -7.42
CA VAL A 316 11.42 -14.64 -6.56
C VAL A 316 12.79 -13.95 -6.69
N ARG A 317 13.01 -13.14 -7.74
CA ARG A 317 14.29 -12.46 -8.03
C ARG A 317 14.63 -11.25 -7.14
N SER A 318 13.82 -10.91 -6.12
CA SER A 318 14.11 -9.81 -5.19
C SER A 318 14.17 -10.22 -3.71
N TYR A 319 14.50 -11.49 -3.43
CA TYR A 319 14.87 -11.92 -2.08
C TYR A 319 16.28 -11.42 -1.73
N VAL A 320 16.36 -10.17 -1.30
CA VAL A 320 17.59 -9.59 -0.74
C VAL A 320 17.89 -10.30 0.56
N ALA A 321 18.89 -11.20 0.57
CA ALA A 321 19.27 -12.02 1.73
C ALA A 321 19.65 -11.20 2.98
N GLU A 322 19.88 -9.91 2.82
CA GLU A 322 20.28 -8.95 3.84
C GLU A 322 19.09 -8.39 4.62
N ASP A 323 17.88 -8.47 4.06
CA ASP A 323 16.60 -8.03 4.64
C ASP A 323 15.85 -9.20 5.28
N ALA A 324 15.59 -9.12 6.59
CA ALA A 324 14.80 -10.14 7.29
C ALA A 324 13.36 -10.24 6.75
N SER A 325 12.77 -9.14 6.24
CA SER A 325 11.42 -9.18 5.66
C SER A 325 11.36 -10.00 4.36
N SER A 326 12.50 -10.22 3.70
CA SER A 326 12.58 -11.08 2.52
C SER A 326 12.58 -12.57 2.90
N TRP A 327 13.13 -12.92 4.07
CA TRP A 327 13.20 -14.31 4.55
C TRP A 327 11.82 -14.86 4.90
N GLY A 328 11.01 -14.08 5.62
CA GLY A 328 9.62 -14.45 5.90
C GLY A 328 8.79 -14.63 4.62
N ARG A 329 9.00 -13.76 3.61
CA ARG A 329 8.36 -13.90 2.27
C ARG A 329 8.85 -15.15 1.53
N TRP A 330 10.12 -15.52 1.65
CA TRP A 330 10.66 -16.76 1.08
C TRP A 330 10.07 -18.01 1.75
N VAL A 331 9.95 -18.02 3.09
CA VAL A 331 9.32 -19.12 3.84
C VAL A 331 7.85 -19.29 3.48
N GLN A 332 7.09 -18.18 3.35
CA GLN A 332 5.69 -18.24 2.89
C GLN A 332 5.56 -18.83 1.48
N TRP A 333 6.45 -18.46 0.56
CA TRP A 333 6.53 -19.07 -0.77
C TRP A 333 6.88 -20.56 -0.70
N PHE A 334 7.85 -20.94 0.15
CA PHE A 334 8.29 -22.33 0.31
C PHE A 334 7.15 -23.22 0.86
N VAL A 335 6.45 -22.77 1.91
CA VAL A 335 5.25 -23.43 2.46
C VAL A 335 4.18 -23.63 1.38
N ALA A 336 3.96 -22.61 0.54
CA ALA A 336 2.96 -22.61 -0.51
C ALA A 336 3.31 -23.51 -1.71
N VAL A 337 4.59 -23.62 -2.08
CA VAL A 337 5.06 -24.42 -3.24
C VAL A 337 5.16 -25.91 -2.90
N TYR A 338 5.62 -26.24 -1.70
CA TYR A 338 5.84 -27.62 -1.27
C TYR A 338 4.64 -28.23 -0.51
N GLU A 339 3.54 -27.47 -0.38
CA GLU A 339 2.33 -27.86 0.34
C GLU A 339 2.64 -28.44 1.72
N LEU A 340 3.48 -27.73 2.50
CA LEU A 340 3.96 -28.23 3.79
C LEU A 340 2.79 -28.56 4.74
N ASP A 341 2.88 -29.67 5.47
CA ASP A 341 1.93 -30.02 6.52
C ASP A 341 2.11 -29.15 7.77
N ALA A 342 1.25 -29.34 8.78
CA ALA A 342 1.29 -28.52 10.00
C ALA A 342 2.62 -28.64 10.77
N GLY A 343 3.16 -29.85 10.94
CA GLY A 343 4.43 -30.05 11.65
C GLY A 343 5.62 -29.49 10.87
N GLN A 344 5.59 -29.60 9.55
CA GLN A 344 6.57 -28.97 8.66
C GLN A 344 6.51 -27.43 8.73
N ARG A 345 5.31 -26.84 8.83
CA ARG A 345 5.11 -25.38 9.01
C ARG A 345 5.64 -24.88 10.34
N ASP A 346 5.37 -25.58 11.43
CA ASP A 346 5.88 -25.22 12.76
C ASP A 346 7.41 -25.30 12.79
N ALA A 347 7.98 -26.34 12.18
CA ALA A 347 9.44 -26.51 12.07
C ALA A 347 10.10 -25.40 11.24
N ILE A 348 9.58 -25.05 10.05
CA ILE A 348 10.16 -23.97 9.23
C ILE A 348 10.02 -22.60 9.88
N GLN A 349 8.91 -22.33 10.59
CA GLN A 349 8.73 -21.08 11.33
C GLN A 349 9.70 -20.98 12.53
N SER A 350 9.99 -22.10 13.20
CA SER A 350 11.02 -22.18 14.25
C SER A 350 12.41 -21.87 13.70
N ILE A 351 12.79 -22.47 12.57
CA ILE A 351 14.06 -22.20 11.87
C ILE A 351 14.16 -20.72 11.46
N LEU A 352 13.10 -20.15 10.87
CA LEU A 352 13.04 -18.73 10.50
C LEU A 352 13.29 -17.84 11.71
N THR A 353 12.58 -18.06 12.82
CA THR A 353 12.66 -17.25 14.03
C THR A 353 14.06 -17.32 14.68
N GLU A 354 14.68 -18.51 14.69
CA GLU A 354 16.06 -18.70 15.16
C GLU A 354 17.06 -17.88 14.33
N LEU A 355 16.97 -18.00 13.00
CA LEU A 355 17.90 -17.38 12.07
C LEU A 355 17.69 -15.87 11.99
N GLU A 356 16.45 -15.37 12.01
CA GLU A 356 16.14 -13.93 12.10
C GLU A 356 16.72 -13.32 13.39
N ALA A 357 16.60 -14.02 14.53
CA ALA A 357 17.20 -13.56 15.78
C ALA A 357 18.75 -13.57 15.73
N ARG A 358 19.36 -14.53 15.03
CA ARG A 358 20.81 -14.61 14.82
C ARG A 358 21.31 -13.49 13.90
N ALA A 359 20.61 -13.26 12.80
CA ALA A 359 20.85 -12.17 11.87
C ALA A 359 20.63 -10.79 12.50
N GLY A 360 19.62 -10.64 13.38
CA GLY A 360 19.40 -9.44 14.17
C GLY A 360 20.58 -9.11 15.07
N ARG A 361 21.10 -10.09 15.83
CA ARG A 361 22.31 -9.92 16.65
C ARG A 361 23.52 -9.53 15.81
N PHE A 362 23.74 -10.17 14.67
CA PHE A 362 24.84 -9.83 13.75
C PHE A 362 24.72 -8.39 13.24
N ARG A 363 23.55 -7.97 12.75
CA ARG A 363 23.31 -6.58 12.29
C ARG A 363 23.58 -5.54 13.39
N THR A 364 23.22 -5.82 14.64
CA THR A 364 23.53 -4.92 15.78
C THR A 364 25.02 -4.89 16.12
N GLN A 365 25.73 -6.01 16.02
CA GLN A 365 27.17 -6.08 16.33
C GLN A 365 28.04 -5.44 15.23
N HIS A 366 27.63 -5.54 13.97
CA HIS A 366 28.37 -5.09 12.78
C HIS A 366 27.74 -3.86 12.11
N GLU A 367 26.89 -3.09 12.81
CA GLU A 367 26.11 -1.99 12.24
C GLU A 367 26.96 -0.99 11.44
N GLN A 368 28.12 -0.59 11.98
CA GLN A 368 29.02 0.38 11.33
C GLN A 368 29.63 -0.17 10.03
N GLU A 369 29.98 -1.46 10.01
CA GLU A 369 30.55 -2.14 8.84
C GLU A 369 29.49 -2.27 7.73
N LEU A 370 28.27 -2.67 8.10
CA LEU A 370 27.15 -2.84 7.16
C LEU A 370 26.65 -1.52 6.59
N VAL A 371 26.64 -0.44 7.38
CA VAL A 371 26.25 0.91 6.91
C VAL A 371 27.29 1.53 5.97
N ALA A 372 28.57 1.16 6.09
CA ALA A 372 29.63 1.66 5.22
C ALA A 372 29.54 1.13 3.77
N VAL A 373 28.81 0.03 3.54
CA VAL A 373 28.63 -0.56 2.20
C VAL A 373 27.48 0.10 1.46
N GLN A 374 27.78 0.64 0.27
CA GLN A 374 26.77 1.24 -0.61
C GLN A 374 25.72 0.19 -1.03
N PRO A 375 24.43 0.55 -1.17
CA PRO A 375 23.37 -0.40 -1.53
C PRO A 375 23.63 -1.24 -2.78
N ALA A 376 24.35 -0.70 -3.78
CA ALA A 376 24.69 -1.40 -5.01
C ALA A 376 25.78 -2.48 -4.83
N ASP A 377 26.60 -2.39 -3.78
CA ASP A 377 27.76 -3.27 -3.55
C ASP A 377 27.46 -4.37 -2.52
N ARG A 378 26.32 -4.33 -1.82
CA ARG A 378 26.06 -5.22 -0.68
C ARG A 378 26.01 -6.70 -1.06
N GLU A 379 25.39 -7.01 -2.20
CA GLU A 379 25.28 -8.37 -2.75
C GLU A 379 26.66 -9.04 -2.92
N SER A 380 27.69 -8.28 -3.28
CA SER A 380 29.07 -8.76 -3.45
C SER A 380 29.98 -8.53 -2.23
N SER A 381 29.54 -7.73 -1.24
CA SER A 381 30.36 -7.33 -0.10
C SER A 381 30.56 -8.45 0.93
N GLU A 382 31.80 -8.69 1.35
CA GLU A 382 32.13 -9.65 2.40
C GLU A 382 31.43 -9.35 3.74
N ALA A 383 31.16 -8.08 4.06
CA ALA A 383 30.47 -7.68 5.30
C ALA A 383 29.05 -8.27 5.41
N PHE A 384 28.39 -8.49 4.27
CA PHE A 384 27.06 -9.09 4.20
C PHE A 384 27.09 -10.62 4.00
N GLN A 385 28.28 -11.23 3.84
CA GLN A 385 28.40 -12.68 3.63
C GLN A 385 27.76 -13.50 4.78
N PRO A 386 27.94 -13.18 6.07
CA PRO A 386 27.30 -13.94 7.15
C PRO A 386 25.77 -13.89 7.12
N LEU A 387 25.16 -12.83 6.56
CA LEU A 387 23.71 -12.74 6.36
C LEU A 387 23.26 -13.62 5.18
N ARG A 388 24.03 -13.66 4.08
CA ARG A 388 23.82 -14.60 2.98
C ARG A 388 23.93 -16.05 3.43
N ASP A 389 24.97 -16.39 4.19
CA ASP A 389 25.19 -17.74 4.74
C ASP A 389 24.01 -18.18 5.64
N MET A 390 23.46 -17.28 6.46
CA MET A 390 22.26 -17.57 7.26
C MET A 390 21.01 -17.78 6.41
N PHE A 391 20.87 -17.10 5.28
CA PHE A 391 19.76 -17.31 4.35
C PHE A 391 19.89 -18.63 3.58
N GLU A 392 21.11 -19.02 3.17
CA GLU A 392 21.37 -20.34 2.59
C GLU A 392 21.19 -21.47 3.62
N GLU A 393 21.49 -21.24 4.90
CA GLU A 393 21.14 -22.16 5.98
C GLU A 393 19.62 -22.32 6.12
N LEU A 394 18.85 -21.22 6.05
CA LEU A 394 17.38 -21.26 6.05
C LEU A 394 16.85 -22.12 4.90
N LYS A 395 17.33 -21.89 3.66
CA LYS A 395 16.97 -22.71 2.49
C LYS A 395 17.30 -24.18 2.71
N THR A 396 18.52 -24.47 3.15
CA THR A 396 19.04 -25.84 3.34
C THR A 396 18.23 -26.60 4.39
N ARG A 397 18.01 -25.99 5.57
CA ARG A 397 17.21 -26.60 6.65
C ARG A 397 15.75 -26.79 6.24
N SER A 398 15.18 -25.88 5.46
CA SER A 398 13.81 -25.99 4.92
C SER A 398 13.68 -27.14 3.90
N MET A 399 14.65 -27.29 2.99
CA MET A 399 14.69 -28.41 2.04
C MET A 399 14.81 -29.78 2.74
N ALA A 400 15.46 -29.83 3.91
CA ALA A 400 15.55 -31.05 4.72
C ALA A 400 14.20 -31.48 5.34
N LEU A 401 13.25 -30.55 5.56
CA LEU A 401 11.91 -30.85 6.08
C LEU A 401 11.03 -31.61 5.08
N LEU A 402 11.34 -31.56 3.78
CA LEU A 402 10.53 -32.16 2.73
C LEU A 402 10.50 -33.69 2.83
N THR A 403 9.32 -34.29 2.68
CA THR A 403 9.19 -35.74 2.49
C THR A 403 9.77 -36.17 1.14
N GLU A 404 10.09 -37.47 1.00
CA GLU A 404 10.52 -38.04 -0.29
C GLU A 404 9.50 -37.77 -1.41
N ARG A 405 8.20 -37.80 -1.09
CA ARG A 405 7.14 -37.49 -2.05
C ARG A 405 7.15 -36.02 -2.48
N GLN A 406 7.33 -35.07 -1.55
CA GLN A 406 7.47 -33.65 -1.88
C GLN A 406 8.73 -33.40 -2.71
N ARG A 407 9.87 -34.02 -2.33
CA ARG A 407 11.12 -33.95 -3.11
C ARG A 407 10.97 -34.51 -4.53
N ALA A 408 10.31 -35.66 -4.70
CA ALA A 408 10.09 -36.28 -6.01
C ALA A 408 9.03 -35.57 -6.87
N THR A 409 8.08 -34.86 -6.26
CA THR A 409 7.07 -34.06 -6.97
C THR A 409 7.64 -32.70 -7.40
N SER A 410 8.66 -32.22 -6.70
CA SER A 410 9.43 -31.05 -7.12
C SER A 410 10.30 -31.42 -8.32
N VAL A 411 9.79 -31.11 -9.51
CA VAL A 411 10.68 -30.74 -10.61
C VAL A 411 11.47 -29.55 -10.09
N VAL A 412 12.70 -29.80 -9.62
CA VAL A 412 13.60 -28.77 -9.11
C VAL A 412 13.60 -27.66 -10.15
N PRO A 413 13.02 -26.48 -9.86
CA PRO A 413 13.11 -25.37 -10.78
C PRO A 413 14.59 -25.03 -10.77
N SER A 414 15.29 -25.40 -11.85
CA SER A 414 16.72 -25.19 -11.93
C SER A 414 16.96 -23.72 -11.63
N GLU A 415 17.75 -23.43 -10.60
CA GLU A 415 18.21 -22.06 -10.41
C GLU A 415 18.82 -21.64 -11.74
N PRO A 416 18.30 -20.58 -12.39
CA PRO A 416 18.77 -20.22 -13.71
C PRO A 416 20.24 -19.86 -13.56
N ILE A 417 21.11 -20.69 -14.14
CA ILE A 417 22.55 -20.48 -14.13
C ILE A 417 22.77 -19.05 -14.59
N VAL A 418 23.29 -18.22 -13.68
CA VAL A 418 23.70 -16.87 -14.03
C VAL A 418 24.90 -17.04 -14.94
N ASP A 419 24.68 -16.85 -16.23
CA ASP A 419 25.71 -16.96 -17.24
C ASP A 419 26.68 -15.77 -17.04
N GLU A 420 27.73 -15.98 -16.25
CA GLU A 420 28.86 -15.04 -16.06
C GLU A 420 29.70 -14.92 -17.35
N ALA A 421 29.05 -14.53 -18.44
CA ALA A 421 29.61 -14.43 -19.78
C ALA A 421 29.40 -13.04 -20.40
N GLY A 422 29.39 -11.99 -19.56
CA GLY A 422 29.48 -10.59 -19.99
C GLY A 422 30.90 -10.14 -20.40
N ALA A 423 31.91 -11.00 -20.27
CA ALA A 423 33.27 -10.70 -20.68
C ALA A 423 33.43 -10.79 -22.21
N ALA A 424 33.49 -9.63 -22.87
CA ALA A 424 33.68 -9.54 -24.31
C ALA A 424 34.98 -10.23 -24.75
N GLN A 425 34.86 -11.31 -25.54
CA GLN A 425 36.03 -11.95 -26.15
C GLN A 425 36.69 -10.97 -27.14
N PRO A 426 38.03 -10.79 -27.10
CA PRO A 426 38.72 -9.93 -28.04
C PRO A 426 38.61 -10.49 -29.45
N VAL A 427 38.06 -9.68 -30.36
CA VAL A 427 37.89 -10.04 -31.79
C VAL A 427 39.26 -10.32 -32.40
N LYS A 428 39.54 -11.59 -32.71
CA LYS A 428 40.73 -11.96 -33.49
C LYS A 428 40.66 -11.28 -34.86
N PRO A 429 41.72 -10.57 -35.31
CA PRO A 429 41.72 -9.94 -36.63
C PRO A 429 41.59 -11.00 -37.73
N ARG A 430 40.70 -10.76 -38.69
CA ARG A 430 40.59 -11.62 -39.88
C ARG A 430 41.93 -11.65 -40.62
N PRO A 431 42.42 -12.82 -41.06
CA PRO A 431 43.54 -12.86 -41.99
C PRO A 431 43.12 -12.16 -43.29
N LYS A 432 43.98 -11.28 -43.81
CA LYS A 432 43.86 -10.81 -45.19
C LYS A 432 44.05 -12.01 -46.11
N LYS A 433 43.18 -12.16 -47.10
CA LYS A 433 43.46 -12.98 -48.28
C LYS A 433 44.13 -12.08 -49.31
N ASP A 434 45.27 -12.53 -49.80
CA ASP A 434 45.78 -12.20 -51.12
C ASP A 434 45.04 -13.05 -52.18
#